data_AF-L0GU84-F1
#
_entry.id   AF-L0GU84-F1
#
_cell.length_a   1.000
_cell.length_b   1.000
_cell.length_c   1.000
_cell.angle_alpha   90.00
_cell.angle_beta   90.00
_cell.angle_gamma   90.00
#
_symmetry.space_group_name_H-M   'P 1'
#
loop_
_entity.id
_entity.type
_entity.pdbx_description
1 polymer ?
#
loop_
_entity_poly.entity_id
_entity_poly.type
_entity_poly.pdbx_seq_one_letter_code
_entity_poly.pdbx_strand_id
1 'polypeptide(L)'
;MTAMTAEANATAVTEPVLAHLTDEQQKAIHDLLEAERHHTLHYWTVLNELRAQGKLTEWYRERGAGSQAQIDAFRADRTAVNQALFGRNSLNEWENFDEETLREIL
;
A
#
# COMPACT_ATOMS: atom_id res chain seq x y z
N MET A 1 -37.17 6.65 35.16
CA MET A 1 -35.73 6.99 35.18
C MET A 1 -34.98 5.68 35.18
N THR A 2 -34.79 5.10 33.99
CA THR A 2 -34.07 3.82 33.80
C THR A 2 -32.80 4.18 33.06
N ALA A 3 -31.67 3.86 33.69
CA ALA A 3 -30.35 4.28 33.28
C ALA A 3 -29.97 3.75 31.89
N MET A 4 -29.18 4.59 31.21
CA MET A 4 -28.41 4.29 30.01
C MET A 4 -27.64 2.98 30.12
N THR A 5 -27.66 2.18 29.06
CA THR A 5 -26.54 1.29 28.76
C THR A 5 -25.93 1.77 27.45
N ALA A 6 -24.92 2.63 27.58
CA ALA A 6 -24.03 3.00 26.50
C ALA A 6 -23.03 1.86 26.24
N GLU A 7 -22.86 1.57 24.96
CA GLU A 7 -21.60 1.21 24.28
C GLU A 7 -20.64 0.22 24.96
N ALA A 8 -20.55 -0.97 24.37
CA ALA A 8 -19.29 -1.68 24.21
C ALA A 8 -19.36 -2.60 22.98
N ASN A 9 -19.10 -2.04 21.79
CA ASN A 9 -18.47 -2.83 20.74
C ASN A 9 -17.43 -1.97 20.03
N ALA A 10 -16.47 -1.51 20.84
CA ALA A 10 -15.22 -0.97 20.33
C ALA A 10 -14.45 -2.11 19.67
N THR A 11 -14.33 -2.02 18.35
CA THR A 11 -13.25 -2.62 17.56
C THR A 11 -13.02 -4.10 17.83
N ALA A 12 -13.79 -4.98 17.17
CA ALA A 12 -13.32 -6.34 16.97
C ALA A 12 -11.97 -6.26 16.25
N VAL A 13 -10.90 -6.52 16.99
CA VAL A 13 -9.56 -6.68 16.44
C VAL A 13 -9.65 -7.92 15.56
N THR A 14 -9.84 -7.73 14.26
CA THR A 14 -9.85 -8.82 13.29
C THR A 14 -8.49 -9.49 13.39
N GLU A 15 -8.44 -10.76 13.83
CA GLU A 15 -7.19 -11.51 13.80
C GLU A 15 -6.61 -11.45 12.38
N PRO A 16 -5.29 -11.24 12.24
CA PRO A 16 -4.67 -11.13 10.93
C PRO A 16 -4.94 -12.40 10.14
N VAL A 17 -5.42 -12.26 8.90
CA VAL A 17 -5.89 -13.38 8.06
C VAL A 17 -4.85 -14.50 7.95
N LEU A 18 -3.57 -14.13 7.94
CA LEU A 18 -2.47 -15.09 7.81
C LEU A 18 -2.28 -15.99 9.03
N ALA A 19 -2.79 -15.63 10.21
CA ALA A 19 -2.71 -16.48 11.41
C ALA A 19 -3.39 -17.84 11.23
N HIS A 20 -4.27 -17.98 10.24
CA HIS A 20 -4.97 -19.22 9.91
C HIS A 20 -4.34 -20.04 8.77
N LEU A 21 -3.18 -19.60 8.24
CA LEU A 21 -2.51 -20.23 7.10
C LEU A 21 -1.19 -20.89 7.52
N THR A 22 -0.77 -21.90 6.74
CA THR A 22 0.55 -22.53 6.93
C THR A 22 1.69 -21.59 6.55
N ASP A 23 2.88 -21.83 7.08
CA ASP A 23 4.08 -21.04 6.75
C ASP A 23 4.35 -20.97 5.23
N GLU A 24 4.12 -22.07 4.51
CA GLU A 24 4.28 -22.12 3.05
C GLU A 24 3.26 -21.22 2.33
N GLN A 25 2.00 -21.21 2.79
CA GLN A 25 0.95 -20.34 2.24
C GLN A 25 1.23 -18.87 2.54
N GLN A 26 1.67 -18.56 3.77
CA GLN A 26 2.06 -17.20 4.14
C GLN A 26 3.23 -16.71 3.27
N LYS A 27 4.23 -17.56 3.04
CA LYS A 27 5.35 -17.25 2.15
C LYS A 27 4.88 -17.00 0.72
N ALA A 28 4.02 -17.85 0.18
CA ALA A 28 3.50 -17.68 -1.18
C ALA A 28 2.74 -16.37 -1.36
N ILE A 29 1.92 -15.98 -0.37
CA ILE A 29 1.21 -14.69 -0.36
C ILE A 29 2.20 -13.53 -0.32
N HIS A 30 3.24 -13.62 0.52
CA HIS A 30 4.29 -12.61 0.58
C HIS A 30 4.99 -12.43 -0.77
N ASP A 31 5.44 -13.51 -1.40
CA ASP A 31 6.14 -13.48 -2.69
C ASP A 31 5.25 -12.86 -3.80
N LEU A 32 3.95 -13.17 -3.81
CA LEU A 32 2.99 -12.58 -4.75
C LEU A 32 2.78 -11.09 -4.54
N LEU A 33 2.66 -10.65 -3.28
CA LEU A 33 2.56 -9.22 -2.94
C LEU A 33 3.82 -8.46 -3.35
N GLU A 34 5.00 -9.04 -3.12
CA GLU A 34 6.26 -8.42 -3.50
C GLU A 34 6.37 -8.26 -5.02
N ALA A 35 5.97 -9.28 -5.79
CA ALA A 35 5.94 -9.22 -7.25
C ALA A 35 4.97 -8.15 -7.78
N GLU A 36 3.77 -8.06 -7.21
CA GLU A 36 2.78 -7.03 -7.57
C GLU A 36 3.31 -5.63 -7.25
N ARG A 37 3.85 -5.42 -6.04
CA ARG A 37 4.38 -4.12 -5.61
C ARG A 37 5.54 -3.66 -6.47
N HIS A 38 6.45 -4.57 -6.82
CA HIS A 38 7.56 -4.25 -7.72
C HIS A 38 7.05 -3.86 -9.11
N HIS A 39 6.08 -4.60 -9.66
CA HIS A 39 5.47 -4.25 -10.94
C HIS A 39 4.81 -2.88 -10.90
N THR A 40 4.04 -2.58 -9.85
CA THR A 40 3.35 -1.31 -9.66
C THR A 40 4.33 -0.14 -9.52
N LEU A 41 5.42 -0.30 -8.76
CA LEU A 41 6.48 0.70 -8.65
C LEU A 41 7.17 0.95 -9.99
N HIS A 42 7.56 -0.12 -10.70
CA HIS A 42 8.18 0.01 -12.02
C HIS A 42 7.27 0.76 -12.99
N TYR A 43 5.99 0.40 -13.05
CA TYR A 43 5.02 1.03 -13.92
C TYR A 43 4.81 2.51 -13.56
N TRP A 44 4.71 2.84 -12.27
CA TRP A 44 4.62 4.22 -11.81
C TRP A 44 5.86 5.03 -12.22
N THR A 45 7.07 4.49 -12.06
CA THR A 45 8.32 5.17 -12.46
C THR A 45 8.32 5.52 -13.94
N VAL A 46 7.99 4.56 -14.81
CA VAL A 46 7.90 4.80 -16.26
C VAL A 46 6.89 5.90 -16.58
N LEU A 47 5.71 5.88 -15.94
CA LEU A 47 4.70 6.91 -16.13
C LEU A 47 5.15 8.29 -15.62
N ASN A 48 5.85 8.33 -14.49
CA ASN A 48 6.40 9.55 -13.92
C ASN A 48 7.42 10.19 -14.85
N GLU A 49 8.34 9.40 -15.41
CA GLU A 49 9.31 9.85 -16.40
C GLU A 49 8.63 10.38 -17.67
N LEU A 50 7.67 9.65 -18.22
CA LEU A 50 6.91 10.09 -19.40
C LEU A 50 6.14 11.39 -19.11
N ARG A 51 5.58 11.53 -17.91
CA ARG A 51 4.88 12.74 -17.47
C ARG A 51 5.84 13.93 -17.38
N ALA A 52 7.00 13.75 -16.75
CA ALA A 52 8.03 14.78 -16.58
C ALA A 52 8.58 15.25 -17.93
N GLN A 53 8.74 14.33 -18.89
CA GLN A 53 9.15 14.63 -20.26
C GLN A 53 8.02 15.20 -21.14
N GLY A 54 6.80 15.33 -20.61
CA GLY A 54 5.64 15.78 -21.37
C GLY A 54 5.11 14.78 -22.41
N LYS A 55 5.64 13.54 -22.45
CA LYS A 55 5.31 12.48 -23.42
C LYS A 55 4.08 11.66 -23.05
N LEU A 56 3.60 11.77 -21.81
CA LEU A 56 2.38 11.10 -21.38
C LEU A 56 1.15 11.70 -22.08
N THR A 57 0.25 10.86 -22.60
CA THR A 57 -0.97 11.34 -23.26
C THR A 57 -1.86 12.11 -22.29
N GLU A 58 -2.69 13.01 -22.82
CA GLU A 58 -3.58 13.87 -22.03
C GLU A 58 -4.50 13.04 -21.11
N TRP A 59 -5.11 11.99 -21.65
CA TRP A 59 -6.00 11.10 -20.89
C TRP A 59 -5.37 10.49 -19.63
N TYR A 60 -4.10 10.07 -19.71
CA TYR A 60 -3.36 9.52 -18.57
C TYR A 60 -2.95 10.63 -17.58
N ARG A 61 -2.53 11.78 -18.10
CA ARG A 61 -2.11 12.93 -17.30
C ARG A 61 -3.24 13.49 -16.44
N GLU A 62 -4.45 13.62 -17.02
CA GLU A 62 -5.65 14.09 -16.32
C GLU A 62 -6.09 13.14 -15.21
N ARG A 63 -5.81 11.84 -15.34
CA ARG A 63 -6.05 10.83 -14.31
C ARG A 63 -4.96 10.78 -13.24
N GLY A 64 -3.96 11.65 -13.31
CA GLY A 64 -2.86 11.69 -12.35
C GLY A 64 -1.88 10.52 -12.48
N ALA A 65 -1.80 9.87 -13.65
CA ALA A 65 -0.83 8.79 -13.87
C ALA A 65 0.62 9.30 -13.74
N GLY A 66 1.46 8.54 -13.05
CA GLY A 66 2.83 8.90 -12.72
C GLY A 66 2.95 10.08 -11.75
N SER A 67 1.87 10.48 -11.08
CA SER A 67 1.90 11.60 -10.11
C SER A 67 2.24 11.13 -8.70
N GLN A 68 2.67 12.08 -7.84
CA GLN A 68 2.87 11.83 -6.42
C GLN A 68 1.58 11.31 -5.75
N ALA A 69 0.44 11.90 -6.09
CA ALA A 69 -0.86 11.47 -5.57
C ALA A 69 -1.18 9.99 -5.88
N GLN A 70 -0.76 9.48 -7.05
CA GLN A 70 -0.96 8.07 -7.40
C GLN A 70 -0.11 7.15 -6.51
N ILE A 71 1.17 7.48 -6.29
CA ILE A 71 2.05 6.64 -5.47
C ILE A 71 1.65 6.71 -3.99
N ASP A 72 1.18 7.86 -3.52
CA ASP A 72 0.67 7.99 -2.14
C ASP A 72 -0.61 7.17 -1.93
N ALA A 73 -1.53 7.16 -2.90
CA ALA A 73 -2.70 6.28 -2.87
C ALA A 73 -2.30 4.80 -2.81
N PHE A 74 -1.35 4.38 -3.65
CA PHE A 74 -0.82 3.02 -3.61
C PHE A 74 -0.17 2.68 -2.26
N ARG A 75 0.60 3.58 -1.66
CA ARG A 75 1.20 3.38 -0.32
C ARG A 75 0.15 3.24 0.78
N ALA A 76 -0.93 4.01 0.70
CA ALA A 76 -2.06 3.89 1.62
C ALA A 76 -2.76 2.53 1.48
N ASP A 77 -3.06 2.10 0.25
CA ASP A 77 -3.68 0.80 -0.03
C ASP A 77 -2.77 -0.35 0.42
N ARG A 78 -1.46 -0.27 0.14
CA ARG A 78 -0.46 -1.23 0.62
C ARG A 78 -0.49 -1.36 2.14
N THR A 79 -0.58 -0.24 2.86
CA THR A 79 -0.63 -0.22 4.32
C THR A 79 -1.92 -0.87 4.82
N ALA A 80 -3.06 -0.60 4.18
CA ALA A 80 -4.34 -1.22 4.51
C ALA A 80 -4.31 -2.75 4.29
N VAL A 81 -3.72 -3.22 3.18
CA VAL A 81 -3.52 -4.64 2.89
C VAL A 81 -2.59 -5.29 3.93
N ASN A 82 -1.48 -4.62 4.27
CA ASN A 82 -0.55 -5.12 5.28
C ASN A 82 -1.23 -5.26 6.66
N GLN A 83 -2.06 -4.29 7.04
CA GLN A 83 -2.84 -4.37 8.28
C GLN A 83 -3.84 -5.52 8.24
N ALA A 84 -4.59 -5.67 7.16
CA ALA A 84 -5.59 -6.73 7.04
C ALA A 84 -4.98 -8.15 7.05
N LEU A 85 -3.84 -8.34 6.38
CA LEU A 85 -3.21 -9.66 6.25
C LEU A 85 -2.28 -9.99 7.41
N PHE A 86 -1.49 -9.02 7.87
CA PHE A 86 -0.38 -9.24 8.81
C PHE A 86 -0.53 -8.49 10.14
N GLY A 87 -1.53 -7.60 10.29
CA GLY A 87 -1.70 -6.78 11.49
C GLY A 87 -0.59 -5.73 11.71
N ARG A 88 0.14 -5.37 10.65
CA ARG A 88 1.27 -4.41 10.68
C ARG A 88 1.22 -3.49 9.49
N ASN A 89 1.82 -2.30 9.59
CA ASN A 89 1.83 -1.32 8.49
C ASN A 89 2.83 -1.69 7.38
N SER A 90 3.89 -2.42 7.71
CA SER A 90 5.02 -2.69 6.83
C SER A 90 5.53 -4.11 7.02
N LEU A 91 5.95 -4.75 5.92
CA LEU A 91 6.52 -6.10 5.94
C LEU A 91 8.05 -6.11 6.06
N ASN A 92 8.72 -5.03 5.66
CA ASN A 92 10.17 -4.89 5.64
C ASN A 92 10.61 -3.42 5.78
N GLU A 93 11.89 -3.18 6.09
CA GLU A 93 12.41 -1.82 6.27
C GLU A 93 12.30 -0.98 4.98
N TRP A 94 12.38 -1.62 3.81
CA TRP A 94 12.27 -0.98 2.50
C TRP A 94 10.86 -0.42 2.21
N GLU A 95 9.83 -0.99 2.82
CA GLU A 95 8.47 -0.47 2.74
C GLU A 95 8.28 0.81 3.57
N ASN A 96 9.18 1.10 4.51
CA ASN A 96 9.16 2.34 5.29
C ASN A 96 9.89 3.51 4.61
N PHE A 97 10.40 3.34 3.38
CA PHE A 97 11.06 4.44 2.66
C PHE A 97 10.12 5.63 2.57
N ASP A 98 10.42 6.62 3.39
CA ASP A 98 9.80 7.92 3.40
C ASP A 98 10.15 8.68 2.10
N GLU A 99 9.38 9.73 1.80
CA GLU A 99 9.66 10.61 0.67
C GLU A 99 11.04 11.26 0.73
N GLU A 100 11.65 11.35 1.92
CA GLU A 100 12.95 11.98 2.13
C GLU A 100 14.07 11.15 1.49
N THR A 101 14.02 9.83 1.63
CA THR A 101 15.02 8.93 1.02
C THR A 101 14.93 8.88 -0.51
N LEU A 102 13.74 9.06 -1.09
CA LEU A 102 13.57 9.13 -2.56
C LEU A 102 14.00 10.47 -3.15
N ARG A 103 14.05 11.55 -2.36
CA ARG A 103 14.58 12.85 -2.78
C ARG A 103 16.11 12.90 -2.81
N GLU A 104 16.80 12.00 -2.11
CA GLU A 104 18.27 11.93 -2.12
C GLU A 104 18.83 11.15 -3.32
N ILE A 105 17.99 10.36 -4.00
CA ILE A 105 18.41 9.47 -5.11
C ILE A 105 18.10 10.05 -6.50
N LEU A 106 17.29 11.13 -6.58
CA LEU A 106 16.94 11.85 -7.81
C LEU A 106 17.54 13.26 -7.84
#